data_AF-A0A7K0E721-F1
#
_entry.id   AF-A0A7K0E721-F1
#
_cell.length_a   1.000
_cell.length_b   1.000
_cell.length_c   1.000
_cell.angle_alpha   90.00
_cell.angle_beta   90.00
_cell.angle_gamma   90.00
#
_symmetry.space_group_name_H-M   'P 1'
#
loop_
_entity.id
_entity.type
_entity.pdbx_description
1 polymer ?
#
loop_
_entity_poly.entity_id
_entity_poly.type
_entity_poly.pdbx_seq_one_letter_code
_entity_poly.pdbx_strand_id
1 'polypeptide(L)'
;MKNSTINKILLAFVIFFGLLLMYLFINKKQEKSDVTTNNYSVENIDILQRELHDFSLNNGEEFKLVNSAIKQNFLIHFKGMIKEFDSLIIGKGSGRYLSSNIVVTKDSVIFTKITNIAIRKAYGHNLRLQNNLTITIDRKVDTTYTTIINEKDTLKFNTDFVGMNNPFIRSIGSEIKVDTFSFMSDEYFSDVFIFGDSYVNVGSKKRWPYYIYNANYKFLCDGLPGGRSVDSYSFLNAAISIHKPKFVIWCLGMNDKSDVLTVDKDWMLYTKKVISLCKQNNISLILSTIPSVPSRNHKEKNNFIRESGFRFIDFDKAVSDGQGNWNSELLATDEVHPSTKGAKTLAAQFLKDFPEIKNYSK
;
A
#
# COMPACT_ATOMS: atom_id res chain seq x y z
N MET A 1 -48.37 -54.90 23.88
CA MET A 1 -47.05 -54.52 24.44
C MET A 1 -46.04 -53.93 23.44
N LYS A 2 -46.30 -53.82 22.12
CA LYS A 2 -45.33 -53.27 21.14
C LYS A 2 -45.33 -51.74 20.94
N ASN A 3 -46.40 -51.02 21.32
CA ASN A 3 -46.50 -49.56 21.09
C ASN A 3 -45.79 -48.67 22.13
N SER A 4 -45.49 -49.21 23.32
CA SER A 4 -44.83 -48.44 24.38
C SER A 4 -43.35 -48.17 24.08
N THR A 5 -42.67 -49.13 23.43
CA THR A 5 -41.23 -49.04 23.13
C THR A 5 -40.95 -48.08 21.98
N ILE A 6 -41.81 -48.06 20.95
CA ILE A 6 -41.66 -47.16 19.78
C ILE A 6 -41.84 -45.70 20.20
N ASN A 7 -42.83 -45.40 21.07
CA ASN A 7 -43.04 -44.04 21.57
C ASN A 7 -41.89 -43.54 22.45
N LYS A 8 -41.24 -44.44 23.21
CA LYS A 8 -40.05 -44.08 24.01
C LYS A 8 -38.81 -43.79 23.13
N ILE A 9 -38.63 -44.54 22.05
CA ILE A 9 -37.52 -44.32 21.09
C ILE A 9 -37.73 -43.01 20.32
N LEU A 10 -38.97 -42.73 19.89
CA LEU A 10 -39.29 -41.49 19.18
C LEU A 10 -39.09 -40.26 20.08
N LEU A 11 -39.51 -40.34 21.34
CA LEU A 11 -39.32 -39.27 22.32
C LEU A 11 -37.84 -39.04 22.63
N ALA A 12 -37.04 -40.11 22.74
CA ALA A 12 -35.59 -39.99 22.92
C ALA A 12 -34.91 -39.33 21.72
N PHE A 13 -35.34 -39.64 20.49
CA PHE A 13 -34.83 -38.99 19.28
C PHE A 13 -35.17 -37.50 19.22
N VAL A 14 -36.39 -37.11 19.56
CA VAL A 14 -36.81 -35.69 19.58
C VAL A 14 -36.03 -34.89 20.62
N ILE A 15 -35.81 -35.46 21.82
CA ILE A 15 -35.02 -34.82 22.87
C ILE A 15 -33.55 -34.69 22.44
N PHE A 16 -32.97 -35.74 21.86
CA PHE A 16 -31.58 -35.71 21.38
C PHE A 16 -31.39 -34.67 20.27
N PHE A 17 -32.31 -34.60 19.31
CA PHE A 17 -32.24 -33.64 18.22
C PHE A 17 -32.46 -32.19 18.71
N GLY A 18 -33.36 -31.99 19.68
CA GLY A 18 -33.57 -30.71 20.34
C GLY A 18 -32.32 -30.23 21.09
N LEU A 19 -31.66 -31.12 21.84
CA LEU A 19 -30.41 -30.81 22.55
C LEU A 19 -29.25 -30.53 21.59
N LEU A 20 -29.16 -31.27 20.47
CA LEU A 20 -28.14 -31.04 19.44
C LEU A 20 -28.34 -29.68 18.76
N LEU A 21 -29.58 -29.32 18.42
CA LEU A 21 -29.90 -28.00 17.86
C LEU A 21 -29.60 -26.88 18.86
N MET A 22 -29.92 -27.07 20.14
CA MET A 22 -29.63 -26.09 21.18
C MET A 22 -28.11 -25.93 21.41
N TYR A 23 -27.35 -27.03 21.41
CA TYR A 23 -25.89 -27.03 21.49
C TYR A 23 -25.25 -26.30 20.29
N LEU A 24 -25.74 -26.57 19.07
CA LEU A 24 -25.29 -25.87 17.86
C LEU A 24 -25.66 -24.38 17.90
N PHE A 25 -26.83 -24.02 18.43
CA PHE A 25 -27.26 -22.62 18.55
C PHE A 25 -26.45 -21.87 19.62
N ILE A 26 -26.12 -22.51 20.74
CA ILE A 26 -25.27 -21.97 21.80
C ILE A 26 -23.85 -21.78 21.27
N ASN A 27 -23.26 -22.77 20.60
CA ASN A 27 -21.92 -22.65 20.01
C ASN A 27 -21.86 -21.57 18.93
N LYS A 28 -22.90 -21.43 18.09
CA LYS A 28 -22.98 -20.37 17.07
C LYS A 28 -23.12 -18.98 17.68
N LYS A 29 -23.70 -18.86 18.87
CA LYS A 29 -23.79 -17.59 19.62
C LYS A 29 -22.48 -17.26 20.33
N GLN A 30 -21.76 -18.29 20.81
CA GLN A 30 -20.46 -18.16 21.47
C GLN A 30 -19.34 -17.82 20.47
N GLU A 31 -19.38 -18.37 19.25
CA GLU A 31 -18.50 -17.95 18.13
C GLU A 31 -18.75 -16.50 17.67
N LYS A 32 -19.98 -15.98 17.84
CA LYS A 32 -20.31 -14.58 17.50
C LYS A 32 -19.97 -13.58 18.60
N SER A 33 -19.72 -14.00 19.84
CA SER A 33 -19.35 -13.12 20.96
C SER A 33 -17.85 -13.12 21.28
N ASP A 34 -17.09 -14.10 20.81
CA ASP A 34 -15.64 -14.16 21.03
C ASP A 34 -14.87 -13.62 19.82
N VAL A 35 -15.00 -12.31 19.57
CA VAL A 35 -13.83 -11.52 19.15
C VAL A 35 -12.95 -11.34 20.39
N THR A 36 -12.49 -12.47 20.94
CA THR A 36 -11.51 -12.50 22.01
C THR A 36 -10.24 -11.85 21.48
N THR A 37 -9.73 -10.94 22.29
CA THR A 37 -8.48 -10.22 22.15
C THR A 37 -7.30 -11.20 22.13
N ASN A 38 -7.18 -11.98 21.06
CA ASN A 38 -5.90 -12.57 20.73
C ASN A 38 -4.99 -11.40 20.36
N ASN A 39 -4.11 -11.05 21.30
CA ASN A 39 -2.96 -10.20 21.05
C ASN A 39 -2.12 -10.89 19.99
N TYR A 40 -2.47 -10.71 18.71
CA TYR A 40 -1.58 -10.98 17.60
C TYR A 40 -0.37 -10.10 17.86
N SER A 41 0.71 -10.70 18.35
CA SER A 41 1.96 -10.00 18.59
C SER A 41 2.34 -9.32 17.27
N VAL A 42 2.54 -8.02 17.33
CA VAL A 42 3.17 -7.28 16.24
C VAL A 42 4.58 -7.84 16.18
N GLU A 43 4.87 -8.67 15.18
CA GLU A 43 6.26 -9.05 14.89
C GLU A 43 7.08 -7.76 14.78
N ASN A 44 8.28 -7.76 15.35
CA ASN A 44 9.20 -6.63 15.25
C ASN A 44 9.60 -6.48 13.78
N ILE A 45 8.84 -5.69 13.04
CA ILE A 45 9.19 -5.25 11.69
C ILE A 45 10.30 -4.23 11.85
N ASP A 46 11.44 -4.47 11.21
CA ASP A 46 12.51 -3.48 11.15
C ASP A 46 12.02 -2.28 10.33
N ILE A 47 11.86 -1.14 11.00
CA ILE A 47 11.40 0.10 10.39
C ILE A 47 12.62 0.98 10.12
N LEU A 48 13.02 1.01 8.85
CA LEU A 48 14.09 1.89 8.40
C LEU A 48 13.71 3.37 8.57
N GLN A 49 14.73 4.19 8.85
CA GLN A 49 14.58 5.62 9.03
C GLN A 49 14.24 6.32 7.71
N ARG A 50 13.54 7.46 7.78
CA ARG A 50 13.26 8.30 6.59
C ARG A 50 14.49 9.06 6.09
N GLU A 51 15.49 9.20 6.95
CA GLU A 51 16.66 10.02 6.75
C GLU A 51 17.85 9.41 7.49
N LEU A 52 19.02 9.47 6.86
CA LEU A 52 20.31 9.03 7.41
C LEU A 52 21.31 10.18 7.27
N HIS A 53 22.17 10.33 8.28
CA HIS A 53 23.17 11.40 8.35
C HIS A 53 24.57 10.85 8.65
N ASP A 54 25.58 11.61 8.25
CA ASP A 54 26.97 11.47 8.69
C ASP A 54 27.58 10.07 8.56
N PHE A 55 27.24 9.32 7.51
CA PHE A 55 27.77 7.97 7.26
C PHE A 55 28.77 7.95 6.09
N SER A 56 29.53 6.87 5.98
CA SER A 56 30.38 6.63 4.81
C SER A 56 29.66 5.67 3.88
N LEU A 57 29.62 5.97 2.59
CA LEU A 57 29.15 5.08 1.53
C LEU A 57 30.38 4.59 0.76
N ASN A 58 30.83 3.39 1.10
CA ASN A 58 32.00 2.75 0.50
C ASN A 58 31.62 1.94 -0.75
N ASN A 59 32.62 1.51 -1.52
CA ASN A 59 32.41 0.70 -2.71
C ASN A 59 31.57 -0.56 -2.43
N GLY A 60 30.49 -0.74 -3.19
CA GLY A 60 29.60 -1.90 -3.11
C GLY A 60 28.52 -1.79 -2.02
N GLU A 61 28.56 -0.79 -1.15
CA GLU A 61 27.55 -0.60 -0.10
C GLU A 61 26.25 -0.04 -0.66
N GLU A 62 25.14 -0.45 -0.06
CA GLU A 62 23.78 0.05 -0.33
C GLU A 62 23.10 0.42 0.98
N PHE A 63 22.55 1.63 1.04
CA PHE A 63 21.70 2.09 2.15
C PHE A 63 20.27 2.27 1.66
N LYS A 64 19.31 1.96 2.54
CA LYS A 64 17.87 2.04 2.28
C LYS A 64 17.20 2.92 3.32
N LEU A 65 16.17 3.62 2.88
CA LEU A 65 15.29 4.39 3.75
C LEU A 65 13.97 3.68 3.96
N VAL A 66 13.09 4.28 4.77
CA VAL A 66 11.75 3.82 5.11
C VAL A 66 11.00 3.17 3.93
N ASN A 67 10.28 2.07 4.23
CA ASN A 67 9.49 1.38 3.22
C ASN A 67 8.23 2.20 2.86
N SER A 68 7.97 2.39 1.57
CA SER A 68 6.90 3.26 1.08
C SER A 68 6.42 2.85 -0.31
N ALA A 69 5.12 2.70 -0.56
CA ALA A 69 4.56 2.55 -1.90
C ALA A 69 3.93 3.86 -2.41
N ILE A 70 4.21 4.98 -1.75
CA ILE A 70 3.96 6.32 -2.27
C ILE A 70 4.70 6.47 -3.62
N LYS A 71 3.95 6.89 -4.64
CA LYS A 71 4.42 7.02 -6.04
C LYS A 71 4.50 8.47 -6.52
N GLN A 72 3.93 9.41 -5.78
CA GLN A 72 3.85 10.83 -6.13
C GLN A 72 4.09 11.70 -4.88
N ASN A 73 4.36 12.99 -5.10
CA ASN A 73 4.52 14.01 -4.06
C ASN A 73 5.57 13.64 -3.01
N PHE A 74 6.75 13.25 -3.48
CA PHE A 74 7.89 12.94 -2.63
C PHE A 74 9.17 13.57 -3.15
N LEU A 75 10.14 13.70 -2.24
CA LEU A 75 11.49 14.15 -2.48
C LEU A 75 12.45 13.05 -2.02
N ILE A 76 13.33 12.60 -2.92
CA ILE A 76 14.54 11.88 -2.50
C ILE A 76 15.69 12.89 -2.57
N HIS A 77 16.42 13.06 -1.47
CA HIS A 77 17.54 13.99 -1.39
C HIS A 77 18.79 13.25 -0.93
N PHE A 78 19.91 13.56 -1.57
CA PHE A 78 21.23 13.08 -1.22
C PHE A 78 22.22 14.24 -1.26
N LYS A 79 23.10 14.30 -0.26
CA LYS A 79 24.22 15.23 -0.19
C LYS A 79 25.42 14.55 0.44
N GLY A 80 26.59 14.70 -0.16
CA GLY A 80 27.85 14.22 0.41
C GLY A 80 29.09 14.78 -0.26
N MET A 81 30.24 14.48 0.34
CA MET A 81 31.57 14.81 -0.13
C MET A 81 32.24 13.57 -0.72
N ILE A 82 32.52 13.63 -2.01
CA ILE A 82 33.23 12.63 -2.79
C ILE A 82 34.68 12.56 -2.33
N LYS A 83 35.15 11.35 -2.00
CA LYS A 83 36.57 11.03 -1.82
C LYS A 83 37.13 10.39 -3.08
N GLU A 84 36.41 9.40 -3.59
CA GLU A 84 36.67 8.72 -4.86
C GLU A 84 35.35 8.55 -5.61
N PHE A 85 35.35 8.69 -6.94
CA PHE A 85 34.13 8.57 -7.74
C PHE A 85 34.35 7.70 -8.96
N ASP A 86 33.45 6.75 -9.14
CA ASP A 86 33.26 6.03 -10.39
C ASP A 86 31.79 6.07 -10.80
N SER A 87 30.91 5.47 -9.98
CA SER A 87 29.47 5.54 -10.16
C SER A 87 28.70 5.59 -8.84
N LEU A 88 27.58 6.31 -8.87
CA LEU A 88 26.60 6.38 -7.78
C LEU A 88 25.21 6.06 -8.32
N ILE A 89 24.49 5.16 -7.65
CA ILE A 89 23.12 4.81 -7.99
C ILE A 89 22.20 5.32 -6.90
N ILE A 90 21.18 6.08 -7.27
CA ILE A 90 20.12 6.52 -6.36
C ILE A 90 18.77 6.21 -6.99
N GLY A 91 17.85 5.67 -6.19
CA GLY A 91 16.60 5.18 -6.75
C GLY A 91 15.55 4.80 -5.73
N LYS A 92 14.50 4.16 -6.22
CA LYS A 92 13.40 3.63 -5.41
C LYS A 92 12.93 2.29 -5.99
N GLY A 93 12.86 1.28 -5.14
CA GLY A 93 12.33 -0.05 -5.49
C GLY A 93 13.31 -1.05 -6.09
N SER A 94 14.58 -1.02 -5.67
CA SER A 94 15.60 -1.97 -6.12
C SER A 94 15.08 -3.43 -6.14
N GLY A 95 15.33 -4.15 -7.24
CA GLY A 95 14.95 -5.57 -7.39
C GLY A 95 13.46 -5.86 -7.61
N ARG A 96 12.64 -4.85 -7.93
CA ARG A 96 11.18 -5.01 -8.14
C ARG A 96 10.76 -4.60 -9.55
N TYR A 97 9.60 -5.13 -9.97
CA TYR A 97 9.02 -4.89 -11.30
C TYR A 97 8.67 -3.41 -11.54
N LEU A 98 8.36 -2.63 -10.50
CA LEU A 98 8.14 -1.19 -10.62
C LEU A 98 9.23 -0.45 -9.83
N SER A 99 10.27 -0.04 -10.54
CA SER A 99 11.41 0.64 -9.93
C SER A 99 11.98 1.70 -10.86
N SER A 100 12.63 2.70 -10.27
CA SER A 100 13.39 3.69 -11.03
C SER A 100 14.68 4.01 -10.30
N ASN A 101 15.75 4.19 -11.06
CA ASN A 101 17.03 4.63 -10.55
C ASN A 101 17.76 5.53 -11.53
N ILE A 102 18.68 6.31 -10.98
CA ILE A 102 19.59 7.17 -11.69
C ILE A 102 20.98 6.64 -11.38
N VAL A 103 21.77 6.40 -12.42
CA VAL A 103 23.20 6.10 -12.32
C VAL A 103 23.94 7.35 -12.77
N VAL A 104 24.71 7.96 -11.88
CA VAL A 104 25.65 9.03 -12.20
C VAL A 104 27.02 8.37 -12.37
N THR A 105 27.58 8.42 -13.57
CA THR A 105 28.94 7.98 -13.89
C THR A 105 29.86 9.19 -14.07
N LYS A 106 31.13 8.99 -14.39
CA LYS A 106 32.08 10.08 -14.68
C LYS A 106 31.67 10.98 -15.84
N ASP A 107 30.94 10.45 -16.81
CA ASP A 107 30.65 11.12 -18.08
C ASP A 107 29.16 11.17 -18.43
N SER A 108 28.30 10.48 -17.68
CA SER A 108 26.91 10.26 -18.04
C SER A 108 25.96 10.21 -16.83
N VAL A 109 24.74 10.71 -17.04
CA VAL A 109 23.60 10.41 -16.18
C VAL A 109 22.67 9.44 -16.91
N ILE A 110 22.44 8.27 -16.33
CA ILE A 110 21.62 7.20 -16.90
C ILE A 110 20.37 7.02 -16.05
N PHE A 111 19.22 7.34 -16.63
CA PHE A 111 17.91 7.11 -16.04
C PHE A 111 17.41 5.73 -16.46
N THR A 112 17.07 4.89 -15.49
CA THR A 112 16.44 3.59 -15.72
C THR A 112 15.08 3.56 -15.06
N LYS A 113 14.04 3.25 -15.84
CA LYS A 113 12.70 2.90 -15.35
C LYS A 113 12.41 1.45 -15.68
N ILE A 114 12.02 0.68 -14.69
CA ILE A 114 11.62 -0.72 -14.82
C ILE A 114 10.12 -0.80 -14.54
N THR A 115 9.42 -1.35 -15.52
CA THR A 115 8.03 -1.83 -15.41
C THR A 115 8.03 -3.30 -15.85
N ASN A 116 7.23 -3.65 -16.86
CA ASN A 116 7.38 -4.93 -17.57
C ASN A 116 8.61 -4.93 -18.49
N ILE A 117 9.09 -3.73 -18.86
CA ILE A 117 10.30 -3.51 -19.66
C ILE A 117 11.21 -2.52 -18.93
N ALA A 118 12.52 -2.64 -19.16
CA ALA A 118 13.50 -1.66 -18.72
C ALA A 118 13.69 -0.61 -19.82
N ILE A 119 13.34 0.64 -19.53
CA ILE A 119 13.58 1.80 -20.38
C ILE A 119 14.79 2.54 -19.81
N ARG A 120 15.77 2.83 -20.66
CA ARG A 120 17.00 3.54 -20.28
C ARG A 120 17.17 4.79 -21.13
N LYS A 121 17.60 5.87 -20.50
CA LYS A 121 17.97 7.11 -21.18
C LYS A 121 19.26 7.66 -20.58
N ALA A 122 20.28 7.85 -21.41
CA ALA A 122 21.57 8.37 -21.00
C ALA A 122 21.77 9.80 -21.52
N TYR A 123 22.44 10.62 -20.72
CA TYR A 123 22.80 11.99 -21.04
C TYR A 123 24.26 12.22 -20.67
N GLY A 124 25.09 12.61 -21.65
CA GLY A 124 26.46 12.99 -21.38
C GLY A 124 26.55 14.28 -20.55
N HIS A 125 27.61 14.42 -19.75
CA HIS A 125 27.91 15.63 -18.99
C HIS A 125 29.41 15.84 -18.79
N ASN A 126 29.77 17.06 -18.36
CA ASN A 126 31.15 17.44 -18.06
C ASN A 126 31.36 17.79 -16.57
N LEU A 127 30.51 17.29 -15.67
CA LEU A 127 30.71 17.45 -14.22
C LEU A 127 32.06 16.87 -13.82
N ARG A 128 32.77 17.56 -12.92
CA ARG A 128 34.06 17.11 -12.40
C ARG A 128 33.93 15.93 -11.46
N LEU A 129 32.82 15.88 -10.73
CA LEU A 129 32.50 14.86 -9.72
C LEU A 129 33.61 14.75 -8.68
N GLN A 130 34.06 15.92 -8.22
CA GLN A 130 34.98 16.10 -7.10
C GLN A 130 34.26 16.88 -5.99
N ASN A 131 34.74 16.76 -4.75
CA ASN A 131 34.20 17.49 -3.60
C ASN A 131 32.71 17.23 -3.39
N ASN A 132 31.87 18.27 -3.36
CA ASN A 132 30.47 18.15 -2.97
C ASN A 132 29.58 17.68 -4.12
N LEU A 133 28.74 16.69 -3.85
CA LEU A 133 27.69 16.20 -4.73
C LEU A 133 26.34 16.28 -4.02
N THR A 134 25.36 16.88 -4.68
CA THR A 134 23.96 16.87 -4.26
C THR A 134 23.09 16.31 -5.37
N ILE A 135 22.21 15.37 -5.04
CA ILE A 135 21.22 14.83 -5.97
C ILE A 135 19.85 14.95 -5.33
N THR A 136 18.90 15.49 -6.09
CA THR A 136 17.51 15.63 -5.66
C THR A 136 16.59 15.08 -6.73
N ILE A 137 15.60 14.28 -6.32
CA ILE A 137 14.54 13.72 -7.17
C ILE A 137 13.21 14.22 -6.58
N ASP A 138 12.64 15.27 -7.17
CA ASP A 138 11.33 15.79 -6.79
C ASP A 138 10.26 15.22 -7.72
N ARG A 139 9.44 14.31 -7.19
CA ARG A 139 8.34 13.67 -7.92
C ARG A 139 7.02 14.32 -7.50
N LYS A 140 6.34 14.97 -8.46
CA LYS A 140 4.93 15.38 -8.34
C LYS A 140 4.03 14.34 -9.01
N VAL A 141 2.74 14.64 -9.15
CA VAL A 141 1.80 13.70 -9.79
C VAL A 141 2.16 13.45 -11.26
N ASP A 142 2.36 14.52 -12.03
CA ASP A 142 2.54 14.44 -13.48
C ASP A 142 3.98 14.73 -13.94
N THR A 143 4.86 15.18 -13.05
CA THR A 143 6.24 15.56 -13.39
C THR A 143 7.25 14.98 -12.41
N THR A 144 8.49 14.82 -12.87
CA THR A 144 9.64 14.58 -11.98
C THR A 144 10.77 15.49 -12.42
N TYR A 145 11.41 16.15 -11.46
CA TYR A 145 12.66 16.85 -11.70
C TYR A 145 13.79 16.19 -10.94
N THR A 146 14.82 15.79 -11.67
CA THR A 146 16.10 15.39 -11.09
C THR A 146 17.07 16.55 -11.21
N THR A 147 17.63 16.98 -10.09
CA THR A 147 18.66 18.02 -10.03
C THR A 147 19.93 17.42 -9.47
N ILE A 148 21.04 17.59 -10.18
CA ILE A 148 22.38 17.17 -9.75
C ILE A 148 23.23 18.44 -9.67
N ILE A 149 23.79 18.69 -8.49
CA ILE A 149 24.69 19.82 -8.24
C ILE A 149 26.05 19.23 -7.85
N ASN A 150 27.09 19.57 -8.61
CA ASN A 150 28.47 19.27 -8.24
C ASN A 150 29.24 20.58 -8.26
N GLU A 151 29.73 20.98 -7.09
CA GLU A 151 30.37 22.29 -6.87
C GLU A 151 29.47 23.47 -7.32
N LYS A 152 29.77 24.10 -8.46
CA LYS A 152 29.03 25.23 -9.04
C LYS A 152 28.14 24.83 -10.22
N ASP A 153 28.33 23.63 -10.75
CA ASP A 153 27.60 23.16 -11.92
C ASP A 153 26.28 22.52 -11.50
N THR A 154 25.23 22.78 -12.28
CA THR A 154 23.89 22.24 -12.04
C THR A 154 23.36 21.60 -13.31
N LEU A 155 22.98 20.33 -13.22
CA LEU A 155 22.21 19.63 -14.25
C LEU A 155 20.78 19.44 -13.76
N LYS A 156 19.81 19.69 -14.65
CA LYS A 156 18.39 19.48 -14.37
C LYS A 156 17.74 18.67 -15.49
N PHE A 157 17.05 17.61 -15.11
CA PHE A 157 16.37 16.71 -16.03
C PHE A 157 14.89 16.62 -15.68
N ASN A 158 14.04 16.58 -16.71
CA ASN A 158 12.65 16.18 -16.59
C ASN A 158 12.51 14.75 -17.13
N THR A 159 12.35 13.78 -16.23
CA THR A 159 12.34 12.35 -16.58
C THR A 159 11.19 11.64 -15.90
N ASP A 160 10.81 10.50 -16.47
CA ASP A 160 9.86 9.60 -15.83
C ASP A 160 10.56 8.84 -14.70
N PHE A 161 10.10 9.02 -13.46
CA PHE A 161 10.62 8.34 -12.28
C PHE A 161 9.45 7.79 -11.47
N VAL A 162 9.35 6.47 -11.40
CA VAL A 162 8.32 5.77 -10.62
C VAL A 162 8.95 4.55 -9.96
N GLY A 163 8.81 4.45 -8.65
CA GLY A 163 9.27 3.30 -7.89
C GLY A 163 8.42 3.08 -6.64
N MET A 164 8.29 1.83 -6.23
CA MET A 164 7.64 1.39 -4.98
C MET A 164 8.67 0.76 -4.05
N ASN A 165 8.37 0.59 -2.76
CA ASN A 165 9.30 0.16 -1.72
C ASN A 165 10.37 1.22 -1.37
N ASN A 166 11.39 0.78 -0.63
CA ASN A 166 12.46 1.61 -0.10
C ASN A 166 13.15 2.46 -1.19
N PRO A 167 13.32 3.77 -0.94
CA PRO A 167 14.38 4.56 -1.54
C PRO A 167 15.74 3.96 -1.17
N PHE A 168 16.69 4.02 -2.08
CA PHE A 168 18.02 3.46 -1.87
C PHE A 168 19.11 4.31 -2.53
N ILE A 169 20.31 4.18 -2.00
CA ILE A 169 21.54 4.69 -2.58
C ILE A 169 22.61 3.61 -2.53
N ARG A 170 23.38 3.46 -3.61
CA ARG A 170 24.41 2.44 -3.75
C ARG A 170 25.64 3.00 -4.45
N SER A 171 26.81 2.72 -3.92
CA SER A 171 28.08 3.04 -4.57
C SER A 171 28.58 1.88 -5.43
N ILE A 172 29.13 2.20 -6.60
CA ILE A 172 29.92 1.28 -7.42
C ILE A 172 31.23 1.98 -7.75
N GLY A 173 32.34 1.51 -7.19
CA GLY A 173 33.67 2.10 -7.38
C GLY A 173 33.84 3.51 -6.79
N SER A 174 32.93 3.97 -5.92
CA SER A 174 33.00 5.29 -5.30
C SER A 174 33.13 5.19 -3.77
N GLU A 175 33.72 6.22 -3.18
CA GLU A 175 33.74 6.45 -1.74
C GLU A 175 33.24 7.87 -1.45
N ILE A 176 32.16 7.97 -0.67
CA ILE A 176 31.52 9.26 -0.38
C ILE A 176 31.24 9.37 1.12
N LYS A 177 31.67 10.48 1.73
CA LYS A 177 31.19 10.86 3.06
C LYS A 177 29.82 11.51 2.90
N VAL A 178 28.76 10.84 3.32
CA VAL A 178 27.38 11.29 3.14
C VAL A 178 26.99 12.17 4.31
N ASP A 179 26.58 13.40 4.00
CA ASP A 179 26.02 14.34 4.99
C ASP A 179 24.55 13.98 5.25
N THR A 180 23.79 13.69 4.18
CA THR A 180 22.34 13.43 4.27
C THR A 180 21.87 12.55 3.13
N PHE A 181 21.06 11.54 3.45
CA PHE A 181 20.23 10.81 2.50
C PHE A 181 18.82 10.69 3.06
N SER A 182 17.82 11.29 2.39
CA SER A 182 16.45 11.39 2.90
C SER A 182 15.37 11.13 1.86
N PHE A 183 14.21 10.71 2.37
CA PHE A 183 12.97 10.51 1.64
C PHE A 183 11.84 11.22 2.38
N MET A 184 11.31 12.26 1.74
CA MET A 184 10.34 13.16 2.34
C MET A 184 9.06 13.15 1.53
N SER A 185 7.91 13.16 2.20
CA SER A 185 6.60 13.40 1.59
C SER A 185 5.71 14.05 2.64
N ASP A 186 5.12 15.20 2.31
CA ASP A 186 4.19 15.90 3.19
C ASP A 186 2.90 15.10 3.43
N GLU A 187 2.64 14.12 2.57
CA GLU A 187 1.51 13.21 2.70
C GLU A 187 1.56 12.40 4.00
N TYR A 188 2.76 12.10 4.53
CA TYR A 188 2.89 11.43 5.83
C TYR A 188 2.29 12.24 6.99
N PHE A 189 2.13 13.56 6.87
CA PHE A 189 1.51 14.40 7.90
C PHE A 189 0.02 14.65 7.64
N SER A 190 -0.65 13.72 6.94
CA SER A 190 -2.09 13.76 6.72
C SER A 190 -2.83 13.05 7.85
N ASP A 191 -4.00 13.56 8.21
CA ASP A 191 -4.89 12.91 9.18
C ASP A 191 -5.58 11.65 8.61
N VAL A 192 -5.49 11.41 7.30
CA VAL A 192 -6.09 10.26 6.60
C VAL A 192 -5.02 9.53 5.81
N PHE A 193 -4.81 8.25 6.13
CA PHE A 193 -3.96 7.36 5.35
C PHE A 193 -4.80 6.35 4.58
N ILE A 194 -4.52 6.17 3.30
CA ILE A 194 -5.16 5.17 2.43
C ILE A 194 -4.09 4.19 1.96
N PHE A 195 -4.26 2.93 2.34
CA PHE A 195 -3.43 1.81 1.90
C PHE A 195 -4.21 0.93 0.93
N GLY A 196 -3.58 0.53 -0.17
CA GLY A 196 -4.24 -0.29 -1.18
C GLY A 196 -3.28 -1.00 -2.11
N ASP A 197 -3.87 -1.61 -3.13
CA ASP A 197 -3.14 -2.25 -4.21
C ASP A 197 -3.10 -1.38 -5.49
N SER A 198 -3.25 -2.00 -6.66
CA SER A 198 -3.30 -1.28 -7.93
C SER A 198 -4.49 -0.34 -8.03
N TYR A 199 -5.56 -0.54 -7.24
CA TYR A 199 -6.75 0.32 -7.18
C TYR A 199 -6.45 1.70 -6.56
N VAL A 200 -5.36 1.80 -5.77
CA VAL A 200 -4.98 3.01 -5.05
C VAL A 200 -3.83 3.75 -5.78
N ASN A 201 -4.18 4.83 -6.47
CA ASN A 201 -3.23 5.69 -7.19
C ASN A 201 -3.88 7.05 -7.53
N VAL A 202 -3.21 8.15 -7.20
CA VAL A 202 -3.69 9.50 -7.56
C VAL A 202 -3.32 9.92 -8.98
N GLY A 203 -2.38 9.23 -9.63
CA GLY A 203 -1.90 9.56 -10.98
C GLY A 203 -2.69 8.93 -12.13
N SER A 204 -3.86 8.33 -11.90
CA SER A 204 -4.63 7.66 -12.96
C SER A 204 -6.13 7.88 -12.84
N LYS A 205 -6.76 8.42 -13.90
CA LYS A 205 -8.22 8.56 -14.04
C LYS A 205 -8.99 7.23 -13.95
N LYS A 206 -8.30 6.09 -14.10
CA LYS A 206 -8.86 4.75 -13.91
C LYS A 206 -8.77 4.29 -12.45
N ARG A 207 -8.48 5.16 -11.49
CA ARG A 207 -8.34 4.83 -10.06
C ARG A 207 -9.10 5.86 -9.25
N TRP A 208 -9.83 5.41 -8.23
CA TRP A 208 -10.72 6.29 -7.47
C TRP A 208 -9.99 7.40 -6.72
N PRO A 209 -8.76 7.21 -6.17
CA PRO A 209 -8.08 8.29 -5.45
C PRO A 209 -7.73 9.48 -6.34
N TYR A 210 -7.62 9.31 -7.66
CA TYR A 210 -7.44 10.42 -8.60
C TYR A 210 -8.53 11.48 -8.42
N TYR A 211 -9.79 11.06 -8.27
CA TYR A 211 -10.91 12.00 -8.15
C TYR A 211 -10.94 12.68 -6.77
N ILE A 212 -10.56 11.95 -5.73
CA ILE A 212 -10.48 12.49 -4.36
C ILE A 212 -9.33 13.50 -4.25
N TYR A 213 -8.17 13.17 -4.83
CA TYR A 213 -7.01 14.06 -4.86
C TYR A 213 -7.29 15.35 -5.63
N ASN A 214 -7.99 15.26 -6.78
CA ASN A 214 -8.35 16.41 -7.61
C ASN A 214 -9.53 17.22 -7.06
N ALA A 215 -10.26 16.69 -6.08
CA ALA A 215 -11.20 17.47 -5.27
C ALA A 215 -10.51 18.26 -4.14
N ASN A 216 -9.18 18.36 -4.19
CA ASN A 216 -8.31 19.09 -3.26
C ASN A 216 -8.28 18.54 -1.81
N TYR A 217 -8.62 17.27 -1.61
CA TYR A 217 -8.51 16.64 -0.29
C TYR A 217 -7.10 16.11 -0.03
N LYS A 218 -6.66 16.18 1.24
CA LYS A 218 -5.35 15.78 1.73
C LYS A 218 -5.42 14.40 2.39
N PHE A 219 -4.62 13.48 1.89
CA PHE A 219 -4.46 12.12 2.41
C PHE A 219 -3.13 11.54 1.93
N LEU A 220 -2.63 10.56 2.66
CA LEU A 220 -1.54 9.71 2.19
C LEU A 220 -2.08 8.63 1.26
N CYS A 221 -1.51 8.53 0.06
CA CYS A 221 -1.92 7.54 -0.94
C CYS A 221 -0.82 6.48 -1.17
N ASP A 222 -0.84 5.41 -0.38
CA ASP A 222 0.15 4.32 -0.47
C ASP A 222 -0.50 3.08 -1.11
N GLY A 223 -0.34 2.97 -2.43
CA GLY A 223 -0.90 1.87 -3.21
C GLY A 223 0.18 1.02 -3.84
N LEU A 224 0.26 -0.25 -3.45
CA LEU A 224 1.23 -1.23 -3.94
C LEU A 224 0.60 -2.08 -5.06
N PRO A 225 0.77 -1.76 -6.36
CA PRO A 225 0.17 -2.59 -7.40
C PRO A 225 0.67 -4.04 -7.34
N GLY A 226 -0.28 -4.99 -7.43
CA GLY A 226 -0.03 -6.42 -7.20
C GLY A 226 0.18 -6.80 -5.72
N GLY A 227 0.18 -5.84 -4.81
CA GLY A 227 0.40 -6.04 -3.38
C GLY A 227 -0.77 -6.76 -2.71
N ARG A 228 -0.41 -7.61 -1.75
CA ARG A 228 -1.32 -8.32 -0.84
C ARG A 228 -1.38 -7.62 0.51
N SER A 229 -2.28 -8.08 1.36
CA SER A 229 -2.38 -7.62 2.75
C SER A 229 -1.06 -7.80 3.53
N VAL A 230 -0.38 -8.95 3.33
CA VAL A 230 0.95 -9.24 3.91
C VAL A 230 2.01 -8.22 3.52
N ASP A 231 2.04 -7.83 2.26
CA ASP A 231 3.07 -6.92 1.74
C ASP A 231 2.86 -5.52 2.36
N SER A 232 1.61 -5.04 2.31
CA SER A 232 1.21 -3.67 2.68
C SER A 232 1.28 -3.40 4.19
N TYR A 233 1.24 -4.43 5.03
CA TYR A 233 1.33 -4.28 6.48
C TYR A 233 2.64 -3.62 6.94
N SER A 234 3.76 -3.93 6.27
CA SER A 234 5.05 -3.30 6.56
C SER A 234 5.07 -1.80 6.23
N PHE A 235 4.39 -1.40 5.15
CA PHE A 235 4.26 0.00 4.73
C PHE A 235 3.41 0.81 5.70
N LEU A 236 2.32 0.20 6.21
CA LEU A 236 1.49 0.82 7.24
C LEU A 236 2.28 1.07 8.53
N ASN A 237 3.04 0.09 9.01
CA ASN A 237 3.89 0.26 10.19
C ASN A 237 4.92 1.38 10.00
N ALA A 238 5.56 1.40 8.83
CA ALA A 238 6.53 2.42 8.46
C ALA A 238 5.91 3.83 8.38
N ALA A 239 4.66 3.97 7.91
CA ALA A 239 3.98 5.25 7.90
C ALA A 239 3.56 5.70 9.31
N ILE A 240 3.02 4.79 10.13
CA ILE A 240 2.58 5.09 11.50
C ILE A 240 3.76 5.47 12.41
N SER A 241 4.96 4.93 12.17
CA SER A 241 6.16 5.34 12.92
C SER A 241 6.59 6.78 12.63
N ILE A 242 6.21 7.32 11.46
CA ILE A 242 6.48 8.70 11.07
C ILE A 242 5.42 9.64 11.68
N HIS A 243 4.15 9.29 11.54
CA HIS A 243 3.03 10.09 12.02
C HIS A 243 1.80 9.19 12.23
N LYS A 244 1.04 9.46 13.29
CA LYS A 244 -0.18 8.73 13.61
C LYS A 244 -1.39 9.49 13.03
N PRO A 245 -2.04 8.98 11.97
CA PRO A 245 -3.21 9.63 11.40
C PRO A 245 -4.43 9.46 12.30
N LYS A 246 -5.49 10.25 12.09
CA LYS A 246 -6.81 10.01 12.70
C LYS A 246 -7.50 8.79 12.09
N PHE A 247 -7.35 8.60 10.78
CA PHE A 247 -7.98 7.53 10.02
C PHE A 247 -6.98 6.72 9.22
N VAL A 248 -7.16 5.40 9.23
CA VAL A 248 -6.55 4.49 8.27
C VAL A 248 -7.67 3.85 7.46
N ILE A 249 -7.57 3.92 6.14
CA ILE A 249 -8.47 3.28 5.20
C ILE A 249 -7.72 2.12 4.56
N TRP A 250 -8.19 0.90 4.82
CA TRP A 250 -7.52 -0.33 4.41
C TRP A 250 -8.23 -0.98 3.22
N CYS A 251 -7.63 -0.83 2.03
CA CYS A 251 -8.18 -1.24 0.74
C CYS A 251 -7.37 -2.38 0.09
N LEU A 252 -7.06 -3.43 0.85
CA LEU A 252 -6.32 -4.60 0.37
C LEU A 252 -7.20 -5.85 0.32
N GLY A 253 -6.92 -6.73 -0.63
CA GLY A 253 -7.54 -8.06 -0.71
C GLY A 253 -7.70 -8.63 -2.11
N MET A 254 -7.60 -7.79 -3.16
CA MET A 254 -7.75 -8.20 -4.57
C MET A 254 -6.66 -9.16 -5.04
N ASN A 255 -5.43 -9.01 -4.52
CA ASN A 255 -4.30 -9.86 -4.89
C ASN A 255 -4.01 -10.95 -3.85
N ASP A 256 -4.66 -10.89 -2.68
CA ASP A 256 -4.73 -12.03 -1.77
C ASP A 256 -5.52 -13.16 -2.44
N LYS A 257 -5.38 -14.40 -1.96
CA LYS A 257 -6.03 -15.55 -2.63
C LYS A 257 -7.56 -15.37 -2.65
N SER A 258 -8.20 -15.90 -3.68
CA SER A 258 -9.67 -15.94 -3.76
C SER A 258 -10.25 -16.71 -2.60
N ASP A 259 -11.42 -16.28 -2.13
CA ASP A 259 -12.21 -17.03 -1.17
C ASP A 259 -12.72 -18.32 -1.81
N VAL A 260 -12.69 -19.41 -1.04
CA VAL A 260 -13.23 -20.70 -1.45
C VAL A 260 -14.50 -20.98 -0.65
N LEU A 261 -14.38 -21.58 0.53
CA LEU A 261 -15.48 -21.79 1.48
C LEU A 261 -15.45 -20.80 2.65
N THR A 262 -14.29 -20.20 2.89
CA THR A 262 -14.02 -19.28 4.00
C THR A 262 -13.14 -18.15 3.52
N VAL A 263 -13.02 -17.12 4.35
CA VAL A 263 -12.06 -16.02 4.16
C VAL A 263 -10.64 -16.57 3.94
N ASP A 264 -9.90 -16.00 3.00
CA ASP A 264 -8.47 -16.24 2.85
C ASP A 264 -7.70 -16.00 4.17
N LYS A 265 -6.86 -16.96 4.55
CA LYS A 265 -6.19 -16.98 5.87
C LYS A 265 -5.15 -15.88 6.01
N ASP A 266 -4.39 -15.60 4.95
CA ASP A 266 -3.36 -14.56 4.98
C ASP A 266 -4.03 -13.19 5.07
N TRP A 267 -5.03 -12.93 4.22
CA TRP A 267 -5.85 -11.72 4.30
C TRP A 267 -6.44 -11.51 5.69
N MET A 268 -7.03 -12.54 6.29
CA MET A 268 -7.64 -12.47 7.61
C MET A 268 -6.59 -12.17 8.69
N LEU A 269 -5.45 -12.86 8.66
CA LEU A 269 -4.36 -12.64 9.62
C LEU A 269 -3.87 -11.19 9.58
N TYR A 270 -3.56 -10.66 8.40
CA TYR A 270 -3.01 -9.32 8.26
C TYR A 270 -4.07 -8.23 8.51
N THR A 271 -5.33 -8.46 8.15
CA THR A 271 -6.42 -7.55 8.53
C THR A 271 -6.58 -7.46 10.05
N LYS A 272 -6.46 -8.59 10.76
CA LYS A 272 -6.44 -8.60 12.23
C LYS A 272 -5.22 -7.88 12.81
N LYS A 273 -4.03 -8.05 12.21
CA LYS A 273 -2.83 -7.26 12.60
C LYS A 273 -3.06 -5.75 12.42
N VAL A 274 -3.67 -5.32 11.31
CA VAL A 274 -4.03 -3.91 11.06
C VAL A 274 -5.02 -3.39 12.10
N ILE A 275 -6.06 -4.18 12.43
CA ILE A 275 -7.02 -3.85 13.50
C ILE A 275 -6.28 -3.61 14.83
N SER A 276 -5.41 -4.53 15.23
CA SER A 276 -4.62 -4.40 16.47
C SER A 276 -3.73 -3.16 16.45
N LEU A 277 -3.02 -2.92 15.34
CA LEU A 277 -2.12 -1.78 15.20
C LEU A 277 -2.88 -0.44 15.30
N CYS A 278 -4.05 -0.34 14.67
CA CYS A 278 -4.89 0.86 14.74
C CYS A 278 -5.41 1.08 16.17
N LYS A 279 -5.89 0.03 16.85
CA LYS A 279 -6.34 0.12 18.25
C LYS A 279 -5.23 0.58 19.18
N GLN A 280 -4.03 -0.01 19.07
CA GLN A 280 -2.86 0.35 19.88
C GLN A 280 -2.42 1.81 19.70
N ASN A 281 -2.68 2.38 18.53
CA ASN A 281 -2.30 3.76 18.20
C ASN A 281 -3.48 4.75 18.27
N ASN A 282 -4.65 4.33 18.77
CA ASN A 282 -5.87 5.14 18.83
C ASN A 282 -6.27 5.72 17.45
N ILE A 283 -6.14 4.91 16.40
CA ILE A 283 -6.47 5.25 15.02
C ILE A 283 -7.84 4.65 14.68
N SER A 284 -8.71 5.45 14.06
CA SER A 284 -9.99 4.97 13.54
C SER A 284 -9.77 4.21 12.22
N LEU A 285 -9.90 2.89 12.28
CA LEU A 285 -9.82 2.03 11.09
C LEU A 285 -11.14 2.06 10.31
N ILE A 286 -11.05 2.28 9.00
CA ILE A 286 -12.12 2.13 8.02
C ILE A 286 -11.70 1.01 7.06
N LEU A 287 -12.47 -0.06 7.03
CA LEU A 287 -12.25 -1.15 6.07
C LEU A 287 -12.86 -0.80 4.72
N SER A 288 -12.53 -1.53 3.65
CA SER A 288 -13.28 -1.45 2.39
C SER A 288 -13.60 -2.83 1.87
N THR A 289 -14.83 -3.02 1.37
CA THR A 289 -15.15 -4.25 0.63
C THR A 289 -14.31 -4.32 -0.65
N ILE A 290 -13.95 -5.53 -1.05
CA ILE A 290 -13.14 -5.82 -2.23
C ILE A 290 -14.10 -6.31 -3.31
N PRO A 291 -14.31 -5.57 -4.40
CA PRO A 291 -15.16 -6.04 -5.48
C PRO A 291 -14.69 -7.40 -5.99
N SER A 292 -15.58 -8.41 -6.01
CA SER A 292 -15.30 -9.64 -6.77
C SER A 292 -15.09 -9.30 -8.25
N VAL A 293 -14.33 -10.11 -8.96
CA VAL A 293 -14.11 -9.99 -10.42
C VAL A 293 -14.25 -11.38 -11.06
N PRO A 294 -14.39 -11.51 -12.40
CA PRO A 294 -14.64 -12.80 -13.04
C PRO A 294 -13.66 -13.92 -12.64
N SER A 295 -12.40 -13.57 -12.41
CA SER A 295 -11.35 -14.52 -12.03
C SER A 295 -11.16 -14.68 -10.51
N ARG A 296 -11.82 -13.89 -9.66
CA ARG A 296 -11.55 -13.83 -8.21
C ARG A 296 -12.80 -13.56 -7.38
N ASN A 297 -13.04 -14.45 -6.43
CA ASN A 297 -14.12 -14.35 -5.46
C ASN A 297 -13.61 -13.70 -4.15
N HIS A 298 -14.33 -12.70 -3.66
CA HIS A 298 -14.03 -12.00 -2.40
C HIS A 298 -15.25 -11.92 -1.45
N LYS A 299 -16.25 -12.77 -1.68
CA LYS A 299 -17.51 -12.78 -0.93
C LYS A 299 -17.30 -12.92 0.58
N GLU A 300 -16.46 -13.85 1.02
CA GLU A 300 -16.31 -14.11 2.45
C GLU A 300 -15.50 -13.02 3.16
N LYS A 301 -14.47 -12.46 2.50
CA LYS A 301 -13.81 -11.23 2.99
C LYS A 301 -14.82 -10.09 3.16
N ASN A 302 -15.70 -9.90 2.19
CA ASN A 302 -16.72 -8.85 2.23
C ASN A 302 -17.77 -9.09 3.31
N ASN A 303 -18.20 -10.35 3.52
CA ASN A 303 -19.07 -10.72 4.63
C ASN A 303 -18.42 -10.37 5.96
N PHE A 304 -17.15 -10.76 6.16
CA PHE A 304 -16.40 -10.41 7.35
C PHE A 304 -16.36 -8.90 7.58
N ILE A 305 -16.03 -8.10 6.55
CA ILE A 305 -15.97 -6.64 6.67
C ILE A 305 -17.32 -6.06 7.13
N ARG A 306 -18.42 -6.47 6.47
CA ARG A 306 -19.77 -5.98 6.78
C ARG A 306 -20.24 -6.40 8.16
N GLU A 307 -19.83 -7.57 8.64
CA GLU A 307 -20.18 -8.11 9.97
C GLU A 307 -19.22 -7.68 11.09
N SER A 308 -18.08 -7.07 10.75
CA SER A 308 -16.99 -6.80 11.71
C SER A 308 -17.31 -5.73 12.77
N GLY A 309 -18.35 -4.93 12.57
CA GLY A 309 -18.69 -3.77 13.41
C GLY A 309 -17.78 -2.55 13.20
N PHE A 310 -16.76 -2.63 12.34
CA PHE A 310 -16.00 -1.47 11.90
C PHE A 310 -16.77 -0.68 10.86
N ARG A 311 -16.50 0.63 10.78
CA ARG A 311 -16.92 1.41 9.62
C ARG A 311 -16.24 0.89 8.37
N PHE A 312 -16.95 0.90 7.25
CA PHE A 312 -16.38 0.49 5.97
C PHE A 312 -16.89 1.33 4.79
N ILE A 313 -16.15 1.27 3.69
CA ILE A 313 -16.55 1.78 2.38
C ILE A 313 -16.96 0.59 1.51
N ASP A 314 -18.20 0.58 1.00
CA ASP A 314 -18.73 -0.57 0.26
C ASP A 314 -18.46 -0.50 -1.25
N PHE A 315 -17.18 -0.61 -1.62
CA PHE A 315 -16.77 -0.59 -3.03
C PHE A 315 -17.37 -1.73 -3.86
N ASP A 316 -17.49 -2.94 -3.31
CA ASP A 316 -18.10 -4.08 -3.99
C ASP A 316 -19.54 -3.76 -4.41
N LYS A 317 -20.38 -3.30 -3.48
CA LYS A 317 -21.76 -2.91 -3.79
C LYS A 317 -21.87 -1.78 -4.81
N ALA A 318 -20.89 -0.88 -4.85
CA ALA A 318 -20.91 0.25 -5.77
C ALA A 318 -20.76 -0.17 -7.23
N VAL A 319 -20.06 -1.27 -7.51
CA VAL A 319 -19.68 -1.64 -8.87
C VAL A 319 -20.12 -3.03 -9.30
N SER A 320 -20.43 -3.93 -8.35
CA SER A 320 -20.61 -5.36 -8.55
C SER A 320 -21.84 -5.88 -7.79
N ASP A 321 -22.37 -7.02 -8.23
CA ASP A 321 -23.44 -7.78 -7.57
C ASP A 321 -22.93 -8.69 -6.41
N GLY A 322 -21.64 -8.58 -6.07
CA GLY A 322 -20.94 -9.41 -5.10
C GLY A 322 -20.41 -10.75 -5.66
N GLN A 323 -20.79 -11.12 -6.87
CA GLN A 323 -20.39 -12.37 -7.54
C GLN A 323 -19.37 -12.13 -8.67
N GLY A 324 -18.90 -10.89 -8.82
CA GLY A 324 -17.94 -10.51 -9.84
C GLY A 324 -18.57 -10.03 -11.14
N ASN A 325 -19.90 -9.92 -11.19
CA ASN A 325 -20.59 -9.29 -12.31
C ASN A 325 -20.67 -7.80 -12.04
N TRP A 326 -19.76 -7.05 -12.67
CA TRP A 326 -19.77 -5.60 -12.57
C TRP A 326 -20.88 -5.00 -13.42
N ASN A 327 -21.47 -3.89 -12.95
CA ASN A 327 -22.39 -3.11 -13.75
C ASN A 327 -21.73 -2.69 -15.07
N SER A 328 -22.54 -2.59 -16.13
CA SER A 328 -22.06 -2.33 -17.49
C SER A 328 -21.09 -1.14 -17.56
N GLU A 329 -19.97 -1.35 -18.26
CA GLU A 329 -18.89 -0.40 -18.49
C GLU A 329 -18.07 0.02 -17.25
N LEU A 330 -18.31 -0.56 -16.06
CA LEU A 330 -17.54 -0.21 -14.86
C LEU A 330 -16.22 -0.97 -14.74
N LEU A 331 -16.13 -2.18 -15.31
CA LEU A 331 -14.92 -2.99 -15.36
C LEU A 331 -14.15 -2.74 -16.66
N ALA A 332 -12.83 -2.70 -16.58
CA ALA A 332 -11.97 -2.58 -17.75
C ALA A 332 -11.85 -3.93 -18.48
N THR A 333 -11.29 -3.89 -19.69
CA THR A 333 -11.08 -5.07 -20.54
C THR A 333 -10.08 -6.08 -19.99
N ASP A 334 -9.32 -5.72 -18.95
CA ASP A 334 -8.44 -6.64 -18.24
C ASP A 334 -9.18 -7.47 -17.18
N GLU A 335 -10.50 -7.26 -17.06
CA GLU A 335 -11.41 -7.98 -16.16
C GLU A 335 -11.01 -7.94 -14.68
N VAL A 336 -10.12 -7.02 -14.30
CA VAL A 336 -9.62 -6.90 -12.93
C VAL A 336 -9.69 -5.48 -12.42
N HIS A 337 -9.49 -4.47 -13.28
CA HIS A 337 -9.42 -3.08 -12.86
C HIS A 337 -10.65 -2.29 -13.26
N PRO A 338 -11.00 -1.22 -12.53
CA PRO A 338 -12.10 -0.35 -12.95
C PRO A 338 -11.75 0.38 -14.25
N SER A 339 -12.78 0.60 -15.07
CA SER A 339 -12.74 1.60 -16.12
C SER A 339 -12.69 3.01 -15.50
N THR A 340 -12.59 4.05 -16.34
CA THR A 340 -12.72 5.45 -15.86
C THR A 340 -14.09 5.69 -15.21
N LYS A 341 -15.16 5.09 -15.74
CA LYS A 341 -16.51 5.19 -15.19
C LYS A 341 -16.59 4.46 -13.85
N GLY A 342 -16.06 3.24 -13.77
CA GLY A 342 -15.96 2.48 -12.52
C GLY A 342 -15.19 3.24 -11.43
N ALA A 343 -14.07 3.88 -11.78
CA ALA A 343 -13.29 4.66 -10.84
C ALA A 343 -14.04 5.89 -10.29
N LYS A 344 -14.89 6.54 -11.11
CA LYS A 344 -15.78 7.61 -10.64
C LYS A 344 -16.86 7.07 -9.69
N THR A 345 -17.45 5.92 -10.01
CA THR A 345 -18.44 5.26 -9.15
C THR A 345 -17.85 4.91 -7.78
N LEU A 346 -16.65 4.33 -7.76
CA LEU A 346 -15.91 4.05 -6.53
C LEU A 346 -15.60 5.34 -5.75
N ALA A 347 -15.17 6.41 -6.42
CA ALA A 347 -14.93 7.70 -5.75
C ALA A 347 -16.21 8.32 -5.15
N ALA A 348 -17.35 8.19 -5.83
CA ALA A 348 -18.63 8.63 -5.30
C ALA A 348 -19.05 7.82 -4.06
N GLN A 349 -18.82 6.50 -4.08
CA GLN A 349 -19.06 5.65 -2.91
C GLN A 349 -18.14 6.03 -1.74
N PHE A 350 -16.86 6.31 -2.00
CA PHE A 350 -15.92 6.80 -0.99
C PHE A 350 -16.45 8.07 -0.30
N LEU A 351 -16.89 9.07 -1.08
CA LEU A 351 -17.42 10.32 -0.54
C LEU A 351 -18.75 10.15 0.21
N LYS A 352 -19.53 9.13 -0.15
CA LYS A 352 -20.77 8.79 0.53
C LYS A 352 -20.50 8.14 1.89
N ASP A 353 -19.56 7.19 1.95
CA ASP A 353 -19.28 6.41 3.15
C ASP A 353 -18.27 7.10 4.09
N PHE A 354 -17.46 8.03 3.57
CA PHE A 354 -16.51 8.86 4.31
C PHE A 354 -16.60 10.35 3.92
N PRO A 355 -17.73 11.02 4.18
CA PRO A 355 -17.96 12.41 3.78
C PRO A 355 -17.06 13.42 4.51
N GLU A 356 -16.58 13.10 5.72
CA GLU A 356 -15.70 13.98 6.49
C GLU A 356 -14.30 14.15 5.90
N ILE A 357 -13.93 13.40 4.85
CA ILE A 357 -12.71 13.69 4.08
C ILE A 357 -12.65 15.16 3.65
N LYS A 358 -13.82 15.78 3.46
CA LYS A 358 -13.99 17.20 3.11
C LYS A 358 -13.38 18.17 4.13
N ASN A 359 -13.21 17.73 5.38
CA ASN A 359 -12.58 18.52 6.44
C ASN A 359 -11.05 18.51 6.34
N TYR A 360 -10.47 17.73 5.43
CA TYR A 360 -9.03 17.59 5.24
C TYR A 360 -8.65 18.05 3.83
N SER A 361 -8.44 19.35 3.65
CA SER A 361 -7.98 19.94 2.38
C SER A 361 -6.47 20.13 2.36
N LYS A 362 -5.87 20.21 1.17
CA LYS A 362 -4.43 20.45 0.99
C LYS A 362 -4.00 21.87 1.31
#